data_AF-A0AA88JFQ5-F1
#
_entry.id   AF-A0AA88JFQ5-F1
#
_cell.length_a   1.000
_cell.length_b   1.000
_cell.length_c   1.000
_cell.angle_alpha   90.00
_cell.angle_beta   90.00
_cell.angle_gamma   90.00
#
_symmetry.space_group_name_H-M   'P 1'
#
loop_
_entity.id
_entity.type
_entity.pdbx_description
1 polymer ?
#
loop_
_entity_poly.entity_id
_entity_poly.type
_entity_poly.pdbx_seq_one_letter_code
_entity_poly.pdbx_strand_id
1 'polypeptide(L)'
;MILTLLLGPPSSGKTTLLLALAGKLDSELKFSGRVTYNGHGMNEFVPRRTAAYISQHDTHIGEMTVRETLAFSARCQGVGSRYDMLGELSRREKEANIKPDPDIDVYMKAAATEGQETNVITDYVLKVLGLDICADTLVGDEMLRGISGGQRK
;
A
#
# COMPACT_ATOMS: atom_id res chain seq x y z
N MET A 1 6.91 4.80 -17.63
CA MET A 1 5.69 4.82 -16.79
C MET A 1 4.61 5.52 -17.60
N ILE A 2 3.44 4.90 -17.81
CA ILE A 2 2.32 5.52 -18.53
C ILE A 2 1.34 6.04 -17.50
N LEU A 3 1.00 7.33 -17.58
CA LEU A 3 -0.08 7.94 -16.80
C LEU A 3 -1.31 8.07 -17.70
N THR A 4 -2.43 7.50 -17.27
CA THR A 4 -3.70 7.58 -18.00
C THR A 4 -4.67 8.45 -17.23
N LEU A 5 -5.20 9.49 -17.87
CA LEU A 5 -6.20 10.39 -17.30
C LEU A 5 -7.59 10.02 -17.82
N LEU A 6 -8.52 9.73 -16.91
CA LEU A 6 -9.92 9.44 -17.23
C LEU A 6 -10.81 10.65 -16.90
N LEU A 7 -11.40 11.27 -17.93
CA LEU A 7 -12.28 12.44 -17.81
C LEU A 7 -13.72 12.10 -18.19
N GLY A 8 -14.67 12.76 -17.54
CA GLY A 8 -16.10 12.64 -17.82
C GLY A 8 -16.94 13.41 -16.80
N PRO A 9 -18.20 13.80 -17.14
CA PRO A 9 -19.07 14.55 -16.25
C PRO A 9 -19.43 13.76 -14.98
N PRO A 10 -19.99 14.40 -13.93
CA PRO A 10 -20.57 13.68 -12.80
C PRO A 10 -21.53 12.58 -13.28
N SER A 11 -21.56 11.44 -12.59
CA SER A 11 -22.39 10.27 -12.96
C SER A 11 -22.02 9.55 -14.28
N SER A 12 -20.90 9.89 -14.94
CA SER A 12 -20.47 9.20 -16.17
C SER A 12 -19.86 7.80 -15.97
N GLY A 13 -19.94 7.22 -14.76
CA GLY A 13 -19.42 5.88 -14.47
C GLY A 13 -17.90 5.76 -14.27
N LYS A 14 -17.16 6.87 -14.10
CA LYS A 14 -15.68 6.83 -13.87
C LYS A 14 -15.30 5.95 -12.69
N THR A 15 -15.93 6.19 -11.54
CA THR A 15 -15.71 5.42 -10.31
C THR A 15 -16.04 3.95 -10.53
N THR A 16 -17.17 3.66 -11.18
CA THR A 16 -17.59 2.29 -11.52
C THR A 16 -16.55 1.58 -12.40
N LEU A 17 -16.00 2.27 -13.41
CA LEU A 17 -14.97 1.73 -14.27
C LEU A 17 -13.67 1.44 -13.50
N LEU A 18 -13.21 2.37 -12.66
CA LEU A 18 -12.00 2.16 -11.84
C LEU A 18 -12.18 1.02 -10.84
N LEU A 19 -13.36 0.88 -10.23
CA LEU A 19 -13.69 -0.25 -9.36
C LEU A 19 -13.68 -1.57 -10.11
N ALA A 20 -14.23 -1.62 -11.33
CA ALA A 20 -14.15 -2.80 -12.20
C ALA A 20 -12.70 -3.19 -12.52
N LEU A 21 -11.86 -2.21 -12.87
CA LEU A 21 -10.43 -2.41 -13.11
C LEU A 21 -9.61 -2.72 -11.85
N ALA A 22 -10.15 -2.50 -10.65
CA ALA A 22 -9.52 -2.94 -9.40
C ALA A 22 -10.06 -4.29 -8.92
N GLY A 23 -11.00 -4.91 -9.65
CA GLY A 23 -11.73 -6.09 -9.23
C GLY A 23 -12.64 -5.84 -8.02
N LYS A 24 -12.95 -4.58 -7.69
CA LYS A 24 -13.78 -4.14 -6.56
C LYS A 24 -15.20 -3.72 -6.98
N LEU A 25 -15.63 -4.07 -8.19
CA LEU A 25 -17.01 -3.84 -8.62
C LEU A 25 -17.97 -4.65 -7.76
N ASP A 26 -19.13 -4.07 -7.46
CA ASP A 26 -20.21 -4.76 -6.77
C ASP A 26 -20.62 -6.03 -7.54
N SER A 27 -20.78 -7.14 -6.81
CA SER A 27 -21.15 -8.44 -7.36
C SER A 27 -22.56 -8.46 -7.98
N GLU A 28 -23.45 -7.55 -7.59
CA GLU A 28 -24.79 -7.43 -8.18
C GLU A 28 -24.78 -6.78 -9.57
N LEU A 29 -23.67 -6.11 -9.93
CA LEU A 29 -23.53 -5.44 -11.22
C LEU A 29 -23.07 -6.39 -12.31
N LYS A 30 -23.62 -6.22 -13.51
CA LYS A 30 -23.19 -6.98 -14.69
C LYS A 30 -21.90 -6.39 -15.25
N PHE A 31 -20.90 -7.25 -15.44
CA PHE A 31 -19.68 -6.93 -16.14
C PHE A 31 -19.69 -7.59 -17.54
N SER A 32 -19.28 -6.84 -18.57
CA SER A 32 -19.12 -7.35 -19.93
C SER A 32 -17.86 -6.76 -20.58
N GLY A 33 -17.33 -7.44 -21.59
CA GLY A 33 -16.05 -7.11 -22.21
C GLY A 33 -14.88 -7.91 -21.62
N ARG A 34 -13.65 -7.50 -21.96
CA ARG A 34 -12.42 -8.19 -21.57
C ARG A 34 -11.41 -7.22 -21.00
N VAL A 35 -10.90 -7.51 -19.81
CA VAL A 35 -9.77 -6.83 -19.17
C VAL A 35 -8.66 -7.83 -18.95
N THR A 36 -7.42 -7.43 -19.24
CA THR A 36 -6.24 -8.27 -19.09
C THR A 36 -5.15 -7.54 -18.31
N TYR A 37 -4.47 -8.24 -17.41
CA TYR A 37 -3.28 -7.77 -16.71
C TYR A 37 -2.10 -8.59 -17.21
N ASN A 38 -1.15 -7.93 -17.87
CA ASN A 38 0.02 -8.58 -18.49
C ASN A 38 -0.36 -9.78 -19.39
N GLY A 39 -1.45 -9.64 -20.15
CA GLY A 39 -1.96 -10.70 -21.04
C GLY A 39 -2.90 -11.72 -20.39
N HIS A 40 -2.99 -11.76 -19.06
CA HIS A 40 -3.86 -12.69 -18.33
C HIS A 40 -5.23 -12.10 -18.05
N GLY A 41 -6.28 -12.89 -18.23
CA GLY A 41 -7.64 -12.48 -17.92
C GLY A 41 -7.90 -12.34 -16.41
N MET A 42 -9.00 -11.67 -16.08
CA MET A 42 -9.50 -11.48 -14.69
C MET A 42 -9.71 -12.78 -13.89
N ASN A 43 -9.83 -13.93 -14.55
CA ASN A 43 -10.04 -15.23 -13.91
C ASN A 43 -8.72 -15.99 -13.64
N GLU A 44 -7.67 -15.65 -14.39
CA GLU A 44 -6.32 -16.22 -14.24
C GLU A 44 -5.47 -15.40 -13.26
N PHE A 45 -5.98 -14.23 -12.87
CA PHE A 45 -5.28 -13.23 -12.10
C PHE A 45 -6.18 -12.74 -10.97
N VAL A 46 -5.60 -12.24 -9.87
CA VAL A 46 -6.36 -11.64 -8.77
C VAL A 46 -6.12 -10.13 -8.74
N PRO A 47 -6.91 -9.31 -9.47
CA PRO A 47 -6.69 -7.87 -9.59
C PRO A 47 -6.59 -7.17 -8.23
N ARG A 48 -7.39 -7.60 -7.25
CA ARG A 48 -7.39 -7.01 -5.90
C ARG A 48 -6.04 -7.09 -5.18
N ARG A 49 -5.13 -7.98 -5.60
CA ARG A 49 -3.79 -8.13 -5.02
C ARG A 49 -2.72 -7.30 -5.72
N THR A 50 -3.03 -6.76 -6.90
CA THR A 50 -2.02 -6.19 -7.81
C THR A 50 -2.41 -4.82 -8.34
N ALA A 51 -3.68 -4.46 -8.23
CA ALA A 51 -4.21 -3.14 -8.48
C ALA A 51 -4.74 -2.55 -7.16
N ALA A 52 -4.27 -1.36 -6.82
CA ALA A 52 -4.80 -0.58 -5.72
C ALA A 52 -5.81 0.44 -6.24
N TYR A 53 -6.98 0.50 -5.62
CA TYR A 53 -7.95 1.57 -5.82
C TYR A 53 -7.96 2.48 -4.60
N ILE A 54 -7.67 3.76 -4.83
CA ILE A 54 -7.76 4.82 -3.83
C ILE A 54 -9.12 5.52 -4.03
N SER A 55 -9.93 5.52 -2.97
CA SER A 55 -11.28 6.09 -2.98
C SER A 55 -11.25 7.61 -3.10
N GLN A 56 -12.38 8.20 -3.45
CA GLN A 56 -12.59 9.65 -3.30
C GLN A 56 -12.74 10.05 -1.82
N HIS A 57 -13.15 9.11 -0.97
CA HIS A 57 -13.30 9.32 0.46
C HIS A 57 -12.08 8.80 1.21
N ASP A 58 -11.43 9.66 1.98
CA ASP A 58 -10.31 9.32 2.85
C ASP A 58 -10.85 8.91 4.22
N THR A 59 -10.95 7.60 4.47
CA THR A 59 -11.47 7.04 5.73
C THR A 59 -10.33 6.56 6.61
N HIS A 60 -10.04 7.32 7.67
CA HIS A 60 -9.01 7.02 8.66
C HIS A 60 -9.57 7.14 10.08
N ILE A 61 -8.92 6.50 11.05
CA ILE A 61 -9.26 6.62 12.48
C ILE A 61 -8.67 7.94 12.97
N GLY A 62 -9.52 8.88 13.37
CA GLY A 62 -9.13 10.25 13.70
C GLY A 62 -8.25 10.34 14.95
N GLU A 63 -8.41 9.39 15.87
CA GLU A 63 -7.70 9.29 17.14
C GLU A 63 -6.28 8.70 17.02
N MET A 64 -5.90 8.21 15.84
CA MET A 64 -4.56 7.70 15.57
C MET A 64 -3.68 8.79 14.97
N THR A 65 -2.37 8.73 15.27
CA THR A 65 -1.37 9.52 14.55
C THR A 65 -1.16 9.00 13.12
N VAL A 66 -0.56 9.81 12.26
CA VAL A 66 -0.20 9.39 10.88
C VAL A 66 0.72 8.16 10.90
N ARG A 67 1.73 8.16 11.78
CA ARG A 67 2.65 7.05 11.98
C ARG A 67 1.91 5.78 12.42
N GLU A 68 1.06 5.88 13.42
CA GLU A 68 0.30 4.73 13.92
C GLU A 68 -0.63 4.17 12.84
N THR A 69 -1.27 5.04 12.05
CA THR A 69 -2.16 4.67 10.94
C THR A 69 -1.41 3.88 9.87
N LEU A 70 -0.22 4.33 9.48
CA LEU A 70 0.61 3.63 8.51
C LEU A 70 1.18 2.32 9.08
N ALA A 71 1.65 2.33 10.33
CA ALA A 71 2.16 1.12 11.00
C ALA A 71 1.06 0.06 11.16
N PHE A 72 -0.18 0.47 11.48
CA PHE A 72 -1.33 -0.42 11.53
C PHE A 72 -1.66 -0.99 10.15
N SER A 73 -1.69 -0.14 9.12
CA SER A 73 -1.92 -0.56 7.74
C SER A 73 -0.87 -1.57 7.28
N ALA A 74 0.41 -1.35 7.60
CA ALA A 74 1.49 -2.26 7.30
C ALA A 74 1.27 -3.63 7.95
N ARG A 75 0.92 -3.68 9.25
CA ARG A 75 0.62 -4.93 9.97
C ARG A 75 -0.55 -5.69 9.33
N CYS A 76 -1.62 -4.99 8.93
CA CYS A 76 -2.79 -5.61 8.30
C CYS A 76 -2.52 -6.14 6.88
N GLN A 77 -1.57 -5.57 6.15
CA GLN A 77 -1.22 -6.01 4.78
C GLN A 77 -0.38 -7.29 4.75
N GLY A 78 -0.12 -7.92 5.89
CA GLY A 78 0.50 -9.24 5.95
C GLY A 78 1.97 -9.20 5.56
N VAL A 79 2.76 -8.45 6.32
CA VAL A 79 4.23 -8.49 6.22
C VAL A 79 4.86 -9.82 6.67
N GLY A 80 4.09 -10.71 7.32
CA GLY A 80 4.59 -11.97 7.88
C GLY A 80 5.34 -12.86 6.88
N SER A 81 4.87 -12.99 5.63
CA SER A 81 5.56 -13.85 4.65
C SER A 81 6.82 -13.24 4.04
N ARG A 82 6.94 -11.91 4.05
CA ARG A 82 8.15 -11.24 3.55
C ARG A 82 9.29 -11.41 4.54
N TYR A 83 9.05 -11.31 5.84
CA TYR A 83 10.12 -11.48 6.83
C TYR A 83 10.62 -12.92 6.92
N ASP A 84 9.72 -13.90 6.88
CA ASP A 84 10.12 -15.32 6.77
C ASP A 84 10.94 -15.57 5.49
N MET A 85 10.53 -14.98 4.37
CA MET A 85 11.26 -15.06 3.10
C MET A 85 12.62 -14.37 3.19
N LEU A 86 12.71 -13.19 3.80
CA LEU A 86 13.94 -12.41 3.95
C LEU A 86 14.93 -13.13 4.89
N GLY A 87 14.43 -13.70 5.98
CA GLY A 87 15.21 -14.54 6.88
C GLY A 87 15.74 -15.80 6.18
N GLU A 88 14.90 -16.47 5.40
CA GLU A 88 15.29 -17.65 4.62
C GLU A 88 16.26 -17.30 3.48
N LEU A 89 16.09 -16.14 2.83
CA LEU A 89 17.02 -15.65 1.80
C LEU A 89 18.40 -15.39 2.42
N SER A 90 18.44 -14.69 3.55
CA SER A 90 19.67 -14.35 4.25
C SER A 90 20.40 -15.62 4.76
N ARG A 91 19.65 -16.66 5.16
CA ARG A 91 20.21 -17.98 5.48
C ARG A 91 20.86 -18.63 4.25
N ARG A 92 20.17 -18.66 3.11
CA ARG A 92 20.67 -19.25 1.86
C ARG A 92 21.87 -18.51 1.28
N GLU A 93 21.88 -17.18 1.36
CA GLU A 93 23.01 -16.36 0.93
C GLU A 93 24.28 -16.68 1.73
N LYS A 94 24.14 -16.85 3.06
CA LYS A 94 25.26 -17.30 3.92
C LYS A 94 25.74 -18.70 3.55
N GLU A 95 24.82 -19.64 3.31
CA GLU A 95 25.17 -21.02 2.89
C GLU A 95 25.86 -21.07 1.53
N ALA A 96 25.43 -20.21 0.60
CA ALA A 96 26.00 -20.09 -0.73
C ALA A 96 27.24 -19.16 -0.79
N ASN A 97 27.65 -18.58 0.34
CA ASN A 97 28.75 -17.62 0.45
C ASN A 97 28.60 -16.40 -0.49
N ILE A 98 27.35 -16.01 -0.74
CA ILE A 98 26.98 -14.85 -1.55
C ILE A 98 27.07 -13.62 -0.63
N LYS A 99 27.83 -12.61 -1.05
CA LYS A 99 27.85 -11.31 -0.37
C LYS A 99 26.82 -10.39 -1.04
N PRO A 100 25.77 -9.98 -0.31
CA PRO A 100 24.87 -8.96 -0.81
C PRO A 100 25.58 -7.62 -0.89
N ASP A 101 25.00 -6.71 -1.68
CA ASP A 101 25.41 -5.32 -1.69
C ASP A 101 25.31 -4.74 -0.26
N PRO A 102 26.31 -3.99 0.24
CA PRO A 102 26.32 -3.47 1.61
C PRO A 102 25.10 -2.61 1.97
N ASP A 103 24.62 -1.81 1.02
CA ASP A 103 23.49 -0.90 1.26
C ASP A 103 22.18 -1.69 1.34
N ILE A 104 22.08 -2.76 0.55
CA ILE A 104 20.94 -3.68 0.58
C ILE A 104 20.98 -4.53 1.86
N ASP A 105 22.15 -5.06 2.26
CA ASP A 105 22.32 -5.89 3.45
C ASP A 105 21.95 -5.15 4.75
N VAL A 106 22.28 -3.86 4.86
CA VAL A 106 21.90 -3.02 6.00
C VAL A 106 20.38 -2.88 6.08
N TYR A 107 19.71 -2.61 4.96
CA TYR A 107 18.25 -2.50 4.91
C TYR A 107 17.58 -3.84 5.24
N MET A 108 18.09 -4.94 4.67
CA MET A 108 17.58 -6.30 4.85
C MET A 108 17.70 -6.76 6.31
N LYS A 109 18.82 -6.46 6.98
CA LYS A 109 19.02 -6.80 8.41
C LYS A 109 18.16 -5.95 9.35
N ALA A 110 18.03 -4.65 9.07
CA ALA A 110 17.17 -3.76 9.85
C ALA A 110 15.68 -4.17 9.73
N ALA A 111 15.28 -4.63 8.55
CA ALA A 111 13.95 -5.15 8.28
C ALA A 111 13.70 -6.58 8.79
N ALA A 112 14.73 -7.31 9.25
CA ALA A 112 14.65 -8.69 9.76
C ALA A 112 14.89 -8.80 11.28
N THR A 113 14.99 -7.67 12.00
CA THR A 113 15.20 -7.64 13.44
C THR A 113 13.87 -7.49 14.18
N GLU A 114 13.53 -8.49 14.99
CA GLU A 114 12.29 -8.54 15.79
C GLU A 114 12.05 -7.20 16.52
N GLY A 115 10.92 -6.56 16.23
CA GLY A 115 10.44 -5.35 16.92
C GLY A 115 10.73 -4.01 16.23
N GLN A 116 11.61 -3.92 15.22
CA GLN A 116 11.87 -2.65 14.48
C GLN A 116 11.37 -2.63 13.03
N GLU A 117 10.95 -3.77 12.49
CA GLU A 117 10.68 -3.95 11.06
C GLU A 117 9.48 -3.11 10.55
N THR A 118 8.40 -3.06 11.34
CA THR A 118 7.24 -2.20 11.00
C THR A 118 7.59 -0.72 11.06
N ASN A 119 8.61 -0.34 11.83
CA ASN A 119 8.99 1.05 12.01
C ASN A 119 9.77 1.56 10.79
N VAL A 120 10.70 0.76 10.24
CA VAL A 120 11.52 1.16 9.07
C VAL A 120 10.68 1.39 7.82
N ILE A 121 9.77 0.48 7.49
CA ILE A 121 8.90 0.65 6.32
C ILE A 121 7.97 1.86 6.52
N THR A 122 7.43 2.04 7.73
CA THR A 122 6.57 3.18 8.06
C THR A 122 7.34 4.50 7.90
N ASP A 123 8.56 4.59 8.43
CA ASP A 123 9.42 5.77 8.30
C ASP A 123 9.77 6.09 6.85
N TYR A 124 10.07 5.04 6.07
CA TYR A 124 10.33 5.19 4.65
C TYR A 124 9.10 5.73 3.91
N VAL A 125 7.91 5.17 4.15
CA VAL A 125 6.67 5.62 3.54
C VAL A 125 6.33 7.06 3.94
N LEU A 126 6.49 7.41 5.22
CA LEU A 126 6.31 8.78 5.71
C LEU A 126 7.19 9.77 4.94
N LYS A 127 8.47 9.45 4.74
CA LYS A 127 9.39 10.31 3.98
C LYS A 127 9.03 10.41 2.50
N VAL A 128 8.71 9.28 1.86
CA VAL A 128 8.35 9.26 0.43
C VAL A 128 7.08 10.07 0.15
N LEU A 129 6.12 10.05 1.09
CA LEU A 129 4.88 10.82 0.99
C LEU A 129 5.02 12.26 1.50
N GLY A 130 6.17 12.65 2.09
CA GLY A 130 6.37 13.98 2.66
C GLY A 130 5.53 14.26 3.92
N LEU A 131 5.21 13.22 4.69
CA LEU A 131 4.40 13.27 5.92
C LEU A 131 5.24 13.17 7.20
N ASP A 132 6.56 13.17 7.09
CA ASP A 132 7.50 13.07 8.21
C ASP A 132 7.30 14.19 9.26
N ILE A 133 7.01 15.41 8.81
CA ILE A 133 6.78 16.57 9.68
C ILE A 133 5.50 16.42 10.53
N CYS A 134 4.51 15.67 10.04
CA CYS A 134 3.25 15.43 10.74
C CYS A 134 3.08 13.98 11.21
N ALA A 135 4.16 13.20 11.27
CA ALA A 135 4.12 11.78 11.58
C ALA A 135 3.42 11.48 12.92
N ASP A 136 3.68 12.31 13.93
CA ASP A 136 3.16 12.12 15.29
C ASP A 136 1.95 13.04 15.59
N THR A 137 1.38 13.65 14.55
CA THR A 137 0.13 14.43 14.64
C THR A 137 -1.06 13.50 14.42
N LEU A 138 -2.13 13.71 15.18
CA LEU A 138 -3.41 13.01 14.97
C LEU A 138 -3.92 13.25 13.55
N VAL A 139 -4.44 12.20 12.91
CA VAL A 139 -5.12 12.33 11.62
C VAL A 139 -6.32 13.27 11.76
N GLY A 140 -7.04 13.16 12.87
CA GLY A 140 -8.23 13.98 13.15
C GLY A 140 -9.42 13.59 12.28
N ASP A 141 -10.56 14.20 12.61
CA ASP A 141 -11.84 13.99 11.96
C ASP A 141 -12.68 15.29 12.00
N GLU A 142 -14.01 15.19 11.90
CA GLU A 142 -14.90 16.35 11.96
C GLU A 142 -14.94 17.03 13.34
N MET A 143 -14.66 16.28 14.41
CA MET A 143 -14.74 16.73 15.80
C MET A 143 -13.36 16.95 16.42
N LEU A 144 -12.35 16.24 15.93
CA LEU A 144 -10.96 16.27 16.40
C LEU A 144 -10.07 16.95 15.37
N ARG A 145 -9.42 18.04 15.78
CA ARG A 145 -8.44 18.71 14.94
C ARG A 145 -7.24 17.79 14.70
N GLY A 146 -6.84 17.65 13.44
CA GLY A 146 -5.66 16.88 13.04
C GLY A 146 -4.90 17.52 11.89
N ILE A 147 -4.39 16.69 10.99
CA ILE A 147 -3.67 17.10 9.78
C ILE A 147 -4.58 17.82 8.77
N SER A 148 -3.99 18.50 7.80
CA SER A 148 -4.74 19.14 6.73
C SER A 148 -5.38 18.10 5.79
N GLY A 149 -6.45 18.50 5.09
CA GLY A 149 -7.12 17.62 4.12
C GLY A 149 -6.21 17.18 2.96
N GLY A 150 -5.20 17.97 2.61
CA GLY A 150 -4.20 17.59 1.60
C GLY A 150 -3.18 16.57 2.11
N GLN A 151 -2.87 16.56 3.41
CA GLN A 151 -2.00 15.56 4.05
C GLN A 151 -2.75 14.26 4.35
N ARG A 152 -4.06 14.33 4.56
CA ARG A 152 -4.92 13.15 4.77
C ARG A 152 -5.10 12.31 3.51
N LYS A 153 -4.93 12.92 2.34
CA LYS A 153 -5.10 12.29 1.03
C LYS A 153 -3.79 11.70 0.51
#